data_AF-A0A1F2WQZ5-F1
#
_entry.id   AF-A0A1F2WQZ5-F1
#
_cell.length_a   1.000
_cell.length_b   1.000
_cell.length_c   1.000
_cell.angle_alpha   90.00
_cell.angle_beta   90.00
_cell.angle_gamma   90.00
#
_symmetry.space_group_name_H-M   'P 1'
#
loop_
_entity.id
_entity.type
_entity.pdbx_description
1 polymer ?
#
loop_
_entity_poly.entity_id
_entity_poly.type
_entity_poly.pdbx_seq_one_letter_code
_entity_poly.pdbx_strand_id
1 'polypeptide(L)'
;MKRLIAILIAAAFILTLMPAGCGGDKGKAREYMNKGDAIISDLNTRYVEIGSRVDTLVSEYSQGINTETIGVKDELDEIKGLIGQAQVGAAEARVDYTGILELQGVQDYAQYAEFRLEMLNKLSQVDGVFSQNLALINSANTTGQPADVAQLASLGAQLETLGTEISALDQQAGDFKVRKKL
;
A
#
# COMPACT_ATOMS: atom_id res chain seq x y z
N MET A 1 38.78 -64.29 1.10
CA MET A 1 38.84 -64.42 -0.38
C MET A 1 39.38 -63.12 -0.95
N LYS A 2 40.54 -63.21 -1.63
CA LYS A 2 40.99 -62.49 -2.84
C LYS A 2 40.68 -60.98 -2.93
N ARG A 3 41.67 -60.10 -2.77
CA ARG A 3 42.66 -59.66 -3.78
C ARG A 3 42.07 -58.74 -4.88
N LEU A 4 42.72 -57.57 -5.00
CA LEU A 4 43.10 -56.87 -6.24
C LEU A 4 41.98 -56.06 -6.95
N ILE A 5 42.13 -54.73 -7.01
CA ILE A 5 42.67 -53.92 -8.13
C ILE A 5 41.70 -53.82 -9.33
N ALA A 6 41.42 -52.56 -9.72
CA ALA A 6 41.29 -52.01 -11.08
C ALA A 6 40.15 -50.97 -11.10
N ILE A 7 40.43 -49.65 -10.97
CA ILE A 7 40.76 -48.72 -12.05
C ILE A 7 39.96 -48.98 -13.32
N LEU A 8 39.10 -48.02 -13.70
CA LEU A 8 39.03 -47.51 -15.07
C LEU A 8 38.26 -46.19 -15.17
N ILE A 9 38.88 -45.30 -15.94
CA ILE A 9 38.51 -43.95 -16.33
C ILE A 9 37.28 -43.98 -17.24
N ALA A 10 36.34 -43.06 -17.05
CA ALA A 10 35.48 -42.59 -18.12
C ALA A 10 35.17 -41.11 -17.90
N ALA A 11 35.82 -40.28 -18.71
CA ALA A 11 35.39 -38.92 -18.96
C ALA A 11 33.96 -38.96 -19.50
N ALA A 12 32.99 -38.57 -18.66
CA ALA A 12 31.69 -38.15 -19.12
C ALA A 12 31.69 -36.62 -19.12
N PHE A 13 31.80 -36.05 -20.31
CA PHE A 13 31.21 -34.76 -20.65
C PHE A 13 29.74 -34.79 -20.20
N ILE A 14 29.45 -34.47 -18.94
CA ILE A 14 28.12 -34.03 -18.58
C ILE A 14 28.14 -32.57 -18.97
N LEU A 15 27.40 -32.28 -20.04
CA LEU A 15 26.99 -30.94 -20.42
C LEU A 15 26.85 -30.14 -19.13
N THR A 16 27.65 -29.09 -18.97
CA THR A 16 27.17 -27.94 -18.24
C THR A 16 25.97 -27.47 -19.05
N LEU A 17 24.80 -28.06 -18.78
CA LEU A 17 23.61 -27.27 -18.52
C LEU A 17 24.12 -26.15 -17.63
N MET A 18 24.54 -25.06 -18.27
CA MET A 18 24.50 -23.77 -17.61
C MET A 18 23.14 -23.79 -16.93
N PRO A 19 23.04 -23.70 -15.61
CA PRO A 19 21.76 -23.38 -15.04
C PRO A 19 21.37 -22.09 -15.75
N ALA A 20 20.44 -22.19 -16.70
CA ALA A 20 19.68 -21.05 -17.15
C ALA A 20 19.17 -20.47 -15.85
N GLY A 21 19.79 -19.38 -15.41
CA GLY A 21 19.70 -18.92 -14.03
C GLY A 21 18.24 -18.83 -13.64
N CYS A 22 17.79 -19.77 -12.81
CA CYS A 22 16.39 -19.94 -12.42
C CYS A 22 15.86 -18.77 -11.56
N GLY A 23 16.54 -17.63 -11.54
CA GLY A 23 16.18 -16.48 -10.72
C GLY A 23 16.56 -15.13 -11.33
N GLY A 24 16.60 -14.99 -12.67
CA GLY A 24 16.82 -13.70 -13.36
C GLY A 24 15.76 -12.64 -13.01
N ASP A 25 15.23 -11.93 -14.00
CA ASP A 25 14.26 -10.86 -13.74
C ASP A 25 13.02 -11.33 -12.95
N LYS A 26 12.61 -12.61 -13.08
CA LYS A 26 11.55 -13.20 -12.24
C LYS A 26 11.88 -13.23 -10.74
N GLY A 27 13.14 -13.45 -10.36
CA GLY A 27 13.56 -13.44 -8.97
C GLY A 27 13.50 -12.03 -8.38
N LYS A 28 14.00 -11.04 -9.14
CA LYS A 28 13.92 -9.62 -8.78
C LYS A 28 12.48 -9.11 -8.69
N ALA A 29 11.63 -9.49 -9.65
CA ALA A 29 10.22 -9.11 -9.64
C ALA A 29 9.50 -9.63 -8.38
N ARG A 30 9.79 -10.86 -7.96
CA ARG A 30 9.25 -11.42 -6.70
C ARG A 30 9.76 -10.67 -5.47
N GLU A 31 11.02 -10.26 -5.46
CA GLU A 31 11.59 -9.46 -4.36
C GLU A 31 10.90 -8.11 -4.23
N TYR A 32 10.80 -7.35 -5.33
CA TYR A 32 10.06 -6.08 -5.34
C TYR A 32 8.60 -6.24 -4.95
N MET A 33 7.93 -7.27 -5.48
CA MET A 33 6.54 -7.58 -5.13
C MET A 33 6.37 -7.79 -3.63
N ASN A 34 7.23 -8.61 -3.01
CA ASN A 34 7.14 -8.90 -1.58
C ASN A 34 7.44 -7.68 -0.71
N LYS A 35 8.38 -6.81 -1.11
CA LYS A 35 8.67 -5.56 -0.41
C LYS A 35 7.49 -4.60 -0.47
N GLY A 36 6.95 -4.38 -1.67
CA GLY A 36 5.75 -3.57 -1.87
C GLY A 36 4.56 -4.11 -1.06
N ASP A 37 4.32 -5.43 -1.10
CA ASP A 37 3.21 -6.07 -0.38
C ASP A 37 3.33 -5.92 1.15
N ALA A 38 4.55 -6.02 1.69
CA ALA A 38 4.79 -5.81 3.11
C ALA A 38 4.45 -4.37 3.52
N ILE A 39 4.81 -3.39 2.68
CA ILE A 39 4.48 -1.97 2.91
C ILE A 39 2.96 -1.75 2.80
N ILE A 40 2.30 -2.33 1.79
CA ILE A 40 0.84 -2.27 1.65
C ILE A 40 0.13 -2.80 2.91
N SER A 41 0.64 -3.91 3.47
CA SER A 41 0.06 -4.46 4.71
C SER A 41 0.14 -3.47 5.87
N ASP A 42 1.26 -2.74 6.03
CA ASP A 42 1.39 -1.71 7.08
C ASP A 42 0.47 -0.52 6.79
N LEU A 43 0.40 -0.08 5.53
CA LEU A 43 -0.46 1.02 5.11
C LEU A 43 -1.93 0.72 5.42
N ASN A 44 -2.41 -0.50 5.21
CA ASN A 44 -3.79 -0.87 5.53
C ASN A 44 -4.12 -0.63 7.01
N THR A 45 -3.24 -1.05 7.93
CA THR A 45 -3.42 -0.79 9.36
C THR A 45 -3.42 0.71 9.66
N ARG A 46 -2.52 1.45 9.05
CA ARG A 46 -2.37 2.90 9.24
C ARG A 46 -3.58 3.69 8.72
N TYR A 47 -4.13 3.33 7.56
CA TYR A 47 -5.31 3.98 7.00
C TYR A 47 -6.58 3.70 7.81
N VAL A 48 -6.68 2.53 8.45
CA VAL A 48 -7.75 2.24 9.43
C VAL A 48 -7.63 3.16 10.65
N GLU A 49 -6.43 3.33 11.19
CA GLU A 49 -6.18 4.25 12.31
C GLU A 49 -6.51 5.70 11.94
N ILE A 50 -5.98 6.20 10.81
CA ILE A 50 -6.25 7.56 10.32
C ILE A 50 -7.75 7.77 10.13
N GLY A 51 -8.43 6.82 9.45
CA GLY A 51 -9.87 6.91 9.22
C GLY A 51 -10.67 6.97 10.54
N SER A 52 -10.33 6.12 11.51
CA SER A 52 -10.96 6.13 12.84
C SER A 52 -10.77 7.46 13.56
N ARG A 53 -9.55 8.04 13.51
CA ARG A 53 -9.26 9.32 14.17
C ARG A 53 -9.96 10.50 13.49
N VAL A 54 -9.97 10.53 12.16
CA VAL A 54 -10.71 11.54 11.39
C VAL A 54 -12.20 11.48 11.71
N ASP A 55 -12.80 10.28 11.70
CA ASP A 55 -14.22 10.09 12.01
C ASP A 55 -14.54 10.53 13.45
N THR A 56 -13.71 10.15 14.41
CA THR A 56 -13.84 10.57 15.81
C THR A 56 -13.78 12.09 15.94
N LEU A 57 -12.76 12.74 15.37
CA LEU A 57 -12.62 14.19 15.42
C LEU A 57 -13.83 14.91 14.79
N VAL A 58 -14.26 14.47 13.61
CA VAL A 58 -15.42 15.06 12.91
C VAL A 58 -16.69 14.90 13.74
N SER A 59 -16.90 13.71 14.31
CA SER A 59 -18.06 13.39 15.12
C SER A 59 -18.10 14.18 16.44
N GLU A 60 -17.00 14.19 17.19
CA GLU A 60 -16.90 14.91 18.47
C GLU A 60 -17.03 16.42 18.28
N TYR A 61 -16.39 16.98 17.24
CA TYR A 61 -16.50 18.39 16.93
C TYR A 61 -17.94 18.78 16.58
N SER A 62 -18.60 17.98 15.73
CA SER A 62 -19.99 18.21 15.30
C SER A 62 -21.00 18.09 16.46
N GLN A 63 -20.70 17.26 17.46
CA GLN A 63 -21.52 17.10 18.67
C GLN A 63 -21.20 18.13 19.76
N GLY A 64 -20.20 19.00 19.55
CA GLY A 64 -19.78 19.97 20.55
C GLY A 64 -18.99 19.38 21.73
N ILE A 65 -18.53 18.13 21.62
CA ILE A 65 -17.80 17.41 22.68
C ILE A 65 -16.34 17.86 22.73
N ASN A 66 -15.67 17.91 21.58
CA ASN A 66 -14.26 18.30 21.45
C ASN A 66 -14.14 19.55 20.57
N THR A 67 -14.28 20.73 21.18
CA THR A 67 -14.28 22.02 20.48
C THR A 67 -13.22 22.99 20.99
N GLU A 68 -12.47 22.63 22.04
CA GLU A 68 -11.39 23.47 22.56
C GLU A 68 -10.28 23.60 21.53
N THR A 69 -9.87 24.85 21.24
CA THR A 69 -8.92 25.16 20.17
C THR A 69 -7.60 24.40 20.27
N ILE A 70 -7.07 24.24 21.49
CA ILE A 70 -5.79 23.55 21.70
C ILE A 70 -5.95 22.04 21.45
N GLY A 71 -6.97 21.41 22.04
CA GLY A 71 -7.21 19.97 21.84
C GLY A 71 -7.50 19.61 20.38
N VAL A 72 -8.33 20.41 19.70
CA VAL A 72 -8.60 20.21 18.26
C VAL A 72 -7.34 20.39 17.43
N LYS A 73 -6.52 21.41 17.73
CA LYS A 73 -5.26 21.65 17.00
C LYS A 73 -4.28 20.48 17.16
N ASP A 74 -4.11 19.97 18.37
CA ASP A 74 -3.18 18.87 18.63
C ASP A 74 -3.63 17.59 17.88
N GLU A 75 -4.92 17.26 17.93
CA GLU A 75 -5.49 16.12 17.18
C GLU A 75 -5.30 16.29 15.66
N LEU A 76 -5.57 17.48 15.12
CA LEU A 76 -5.35 17.79 13.70
C LEU A 76 -3.88 17.58 13.29
N ASP A 77 -2.93 18.02 14.11
CA ASP A 77 -1.51 17.94 13.80
C ASP A 77 -0.99 16.50 13.91
N GLU A 78 -1.49 15.72 14.86
CA GLU A 78 -1.19 14.29 14.95
C GLU A 78 -1.72 13.50 13.75
N ILE A 79 -2.98 13.72 13.34
CA ILE A 79 -3.56 13.05 12.17
C ILE A 79 -2.77 13.41 10.90
N LYS A 80 -2.38 14.69 10.71
CA LYS A 80 -1.51 15.09 9.59
C LYS A 80 -0.16 14.38 9.63
N GLY A 81 0.41 14.18 10.81
CA GLY A 81 1.63 13.41 10.99
C GLY A 81 1.48 11.96 10.52
N LEU A 82 0.37 11.30 10.87
CA LEU A 82 0.04 9.95 10.42
C LEU A 82 -0.16 9.87 8.90
N ILE A 83 -0.87 10.83 8.31
CA ILE A 83 -1.02 10.93 6.84
C ILE A 83 0.34 11.09 6.17
N GLY A 84 1.21 11.94 6.70
CA GLY A 84 2.57 12.12 6.18
C GLY A 84 3.39 10.83 6.22
N GLN A 85 3.28 10.05 7.29
CA GLN A 85 3.93 8.72 7.37
C GLN A 85 3.34 7.73 6.36
N ALA A 86 2.02 7.72 6.17
CA ALA A 86 1.36 6.89 5.18
C ALA A 86 1.81 7.23 3.75
N GLN A 87 1.96 8.52 3.45
CA GLN A 87 2.47 9.01 2.16
C GLN A 87 3.89 8.55 1.86
N VAL A 88 4.77 8.54 2.88
CA VAL A 88 6.13 8.01 2.75
C VAL A 88 6.10 6.52 2.39
N GLY A 89 5.35 5.71 3.14
CA GLY A 89 5.21 4.28 2.83
C GLY A 89 4.60 4.04 1.44
N ALA A 90 3.59 4.82 1.05
CA ALA A 90 2.98 4.73 -0.28
C ALA A 90 3.96 5.09 -1.41
N ALA A 91 4.88 6.02 -1.17
CA ALA A 91 5.94 6.36 -2.11
C ALA A 91 6.97 5.23 -2.23
N GLU A 92 7.38 4.60 -1.11
CA GLU A 92 8.29 3.46 -1.11
C GLU A 92 7.70 2.26 -1.84
N ALA A 93 6.44 1.89 -1.55
CA ALA A 93 5.75 0.82 -2.26
C ALA A 93 5.63 1.10 -3.77
N ARG A 94 5.38 2.36 -4.15
CA ARG A 94 5.33 2.77 -5.57
C ARG A 94 6.68 2.56 -6.26
N VAL A 95 7.80 2.82 -5.59
CA VAL A 95 9.14 2.56 -6.14
C VAL A 95 9.31 1.07 -6.41
N ASP A 96 8.97 0.20 -5.46
CA ASP A 96 9.11 -1.25 -5.64
C ASP A 96 8.24 -1.77 -6.80
N TYR A 97 6.96 -1.39 -6.87
CA TYR A 97 6.09 -1.84 -7.96
C TYR A 97 6.49 -1.26 -9.31
N THR A 98 6.98 -0.02 -9.37
CA THR A 98 7.50 0.56 -10.62
C THR A 98 8.75 -0.18 -11.08
N GLY A 99 9.62 -0.59 -10.16
CA GLY A 99 10.80 -1.41 -10.47
C GLY A 99 10.46 -2.74 -11.14
N ILE A 100 9.28 -3.32 -10.89
CA ILE A 100 8.81 -4.53 -11.59
C ILE A 100 8.52 -4.25 -13.07
N LEU A 101 8.00 -3.06 -13.39
CA LEU A 101 7.64 -2.69 -14.77
C LEU A 101 8.86 -2.51 -15.69
N GLU A 102 10.04 -2.31 -15.11
CA GLU A 102 11.31 -2.14 -15.83
C GLU A 102 11.97 -3.48 -16.21
N LEU A 103 11.47 -4.59 -15.68
CA LEU A 103 12.04 -5.93 -15.85
C LEU A 103 11.49 -6.64 -17.09
N GLN A 104 12.30 -7.51 -17.69
CA GLN A 104 11.92 -8.24 -18.92
C GLN A 104 11.41 -9.66 -18.62
N GLY A 105 10.43 -10.12 -19.39
CA GLY A 105 9.92 -11.50 -19.29
C GLY A 105 9.16 -11.80 -18.00
N VAL A 106 8.63 -10.78 -17.33
CA VAL A 106 7.88 -10.87 -16.07
C VAL A 106 6.45 -10.33 -16.19
N GLN A 107 5.78 -10.55 -17.31
CA GLN A 107 4.48 -9.94 -17.64
C GLN A 107 3.41 -10.13 -16.56
N ASP A 108 3.35 -11.30 -15.92
CA ASP A 108 2.39 -11.52 -14.83
C ASP A 108 2.72 -10.66 -13.59
N TYR A 109 4.00 -10.49 -13.22
CA TYR A 109 4.37 -9.59 -12.11
C TYR A 109 4.09 -8.13 -12.48
N ALA A 110 4.33 -7.72 -13.72
CA ALA A 110 4.03 -6.37 -14.19
C ALA A 110 2.52 -6.06 -14.08
N GLN A 111 1.66 -6.99 -14.51
CA GLN A 111 0.22 -6.85 -14.37
C GLN A 111 -0.22 -6.79 -12.90
N TYR A 112 0.39 -7.59 -12.02
CA TYR A 112 0.16 -7.48 -10.58
C TYR A 112 0.55 -6.09 -10.03
N ALA A 113 1.70 -5.58 -10.45
CA ALA A 113 2.20 -4.28 -10.04
C ALA A 113 1.28 -3.13 -10.49
N GLU A 114 0.68 -3.22 -11.68
CA GLU A 114 -0.30 -2.25 -12.17
C GLU A 114 -1.51 -2.11 -11.24
N PHE A 115 -2.11 -3.22 -10.79
CA PHE A 115 -3.22 -3.17 -9.82
C PHE A 115 -2.81 -2.47 -8.52
N ARG A 116 -1.61 -2.75 -8.03
CA ARG A 116 -1.07 -2.15 -6.81
C ARG A 116 -0.76 -0.66 -6.96
N LEU A 117 -0.24 -0.24 -8.11
CA LEU A 117 -0.01 1.16 -8.43
C LEU A 117 -1.33 1.93 -8.55
N GLU A 118 -2.36 1.34 -9.14
CA GLU A 118 -3.69 1.93 -9.18
C GLU A 118 -4.27 2.09 -7.76
N MET A 119 -4.14 1.08 -6.91
CA MET A 119 -4.54 1.15 -5.50
C MET A 119 -3.81 2.28 -4.76
N LEU A 120 -2.50 2.43 -4.96
CA LEU A 120 -1.70 3.53 -4.38
C LEU A 120 -2.13 4.92 -4.90
N ASN A 121 -2.65 5.01 -6.13
CA ASN A 121 -3.23 6.27 -6.63
C ASN A 121 -4.56 6.60 -5.96
N LYS A 122 -5.35 5.59 -5.58
CA LYS A 122 -6.59 5.76 -4.83
C LYS A 122 -6.32 6.13 -3.37
N LEU A 123 -5.32 5.54 -2.73
CA LEU A 123 -4.87 5.94 -1.40
C LEU A 123 -4.40 7.40 -1.36
N SER A 124 -3.73 7.87 -2.41
CA SER A 124 -3.39 9.30 -2.53
C SER A 124 -4.62 10.21 -2.60
N GLN A 125 -5.73 9.74 -3.19
CA GLN A 125 -6.99 10.48 -3.17
C GLN A 125 -7.63 10.46 -1.77
N VAL A 126 -7.54 9.35 -1.04
CA VAL A 126 -7.96 9.26 0.36
C VAL A 126 -7.24 10.29 1.22
N ASP A 127 -5.91 10.45 1.07
CA ASP A 127 -5.14 11.48 1.77
C ASP A 127 -5.67 12.90 1.49
N GLY A 128 -6.04 13.15 0.24
CA GLY A 128 -6.63 14.42 -0.20
C GLY A 128 -7.99 14.67 0.45
N VAL A 129 -8.81 13.64 0.61
CA VAL A 129 -10.13 13.75 1.26
C VAL A 129 -9.98 13.92 2.78
N PHE A 130 -9.06 13.19 3.42
CA PHE A 130 -8.74 13.43 4.83
C PHE A 130 -8.24 14.85 5.06
N SER A 131 -7.32 15.34 4.23
CA SER A 131 -6.82 16.72 4.34
C SER A 131 -7.92 17.76 4.22
N GLN A 132 -8.92 17.53 3.37
CA GLN A 132 -10.10 18.40 3.25
C GLN A 132 -10.98 18.36 4.51
N ASN A 133 -11.24 17.18 5.08
CA ASN A 133 -11.98 17.06 6.35
C ASN A 133 -11.27 17.84 7.46
N LEU A 134 -9.96 17.64 7.63
CA LEU A 134 -9.17 18.34 8.64
C LEU A 134 -9.17 19.86 8.42
N ALA A 135 -9.15 20.33 7.16
CA ALA A 135 -9.23 21.75 6.84
C ALA A 135 -10.58 22.37 7.24
N LEU A 136 -11.69 21.64 7.03
CA LEU A 136 -13.03 22.10 7.44
C LEU A 136 -13.15 22.21 8.96
N ILE A 137 -12.70 21.19 9.70
CA ILE A 137 -12.69 21.23 11.16
C ILE A 137 -11.80 22.36 11.67
N ASN A 138 -10.60 22.53 11.12
CA ASN A 138 -9.71 23.62 11.50
C ASN A 138 -10.34 25.00 11.22
N SER A 139 -11.00 25.17 10.07
CA SER A 139 -11.69 26.42 9.74
C SER A 139 -12.84 26.71 10.70
N ALA A 140 -13.66 25.71 11.00
CA ALA A 140 -14.75 25.82 11.95
C ALA A 140 -14.22 26.22 13.34
N ASN A 141 -13.18 25.54 13.80
CA ASN A 141 -12.60 25.76 15.12
C ASN A 141 -11.99 27.15 15.26
N THR A 142 -11.23 27.60 14.26
CA THR A 142 -10.58 28.92 14.28
C THR A 142 -11.56 30.09 14.14
N THR A 143 -12.71 29.88 13.50
CA THR A 143 -13.75 30.91 13.33
C THR A 143 -14.83 30.87 14.41
N GLY A 144 -14.85 29.82 15.24
CA GLY A 144 -15.91 29.56 16.21
C GLY A 144 -17.27 29.26 15.57
N GLN A 145 -17.30 28.94 14.28
CA GLN A 145 -18.52 28.58 13.56
C GLN A 145 -18.73 27.06 13.60
N PRO A 146 -19.99 26.59 13.48
CA PRO A 146 -20.25 25.18 13.23
C PRO A 146 -19.54 24.69 11.96
N ALA A 147 -19.09 23.44 11.95
CA ALA A 147 -18.53 22.83 10.75
C ALA A 147 -19.60 22.65 9.67
N ASP A 148 -19.21 22.71 8.40
CA ASP A 148 -20.10 22.45 7.27
C ASP A 148 -20.42 20.95 7.20
N VAL A 149 -21.51 20.56 7.85
CA VAL A 149 -21.95 19.16 7.95
C VAL A 149 -22.30 18.58 6.58
N ALA A 150 -22.82 19.39 5.65
CA ALA A 150 -23.16 18.91 4.31
C ALA A 150 -21.90 18.58 3.52
N GLN A 151 -20.86 19.41 3.62
CA GLN A 151 -19.58 19.15 3.00
C GLN A 151 -18.86 17.97 3.64
N LEU A 152 -18.86 17.86 4.98
CA LEU A 152 -18.31 16.71 5.70
C LEU A 152 -18.99 15.39 5.29
N ALA A 153 -20.31 15.38 5.18
CA ALA A 153 -21.06 14.21 4.70
C ALA A 153 -20.71 13.84 3.26
N SER A 154 -20.51 14.82 2.37
CA SER A 154 -20.06 14.58 1.00
C SER A 154 -18.66 13.97 0.93
N LEU A 155 -17.73 14.44 1.77
CA LEU A 155 -16.39 13.87 1.88
C LEU A 155 -16.43 12.45 2.45
N GLY A 156 -17.31 12.18 3.43
CA GLY A 156 -17.57 10.83 3.94
C GLY A 156 -18.01 9.86 2.84
N ALA A 157 -18.99 10.25 2.02
CA ALA A 157 -19.44 9.43 0.88
C ALA A 157 -18.33 9.19 -0.18
N GLN A 158 -17.43 10.17 -0.37
CA GLN A 158 -16.26 9.99 -1.22
C GLN A 158 -15.28 8.97 -0.64
N LEU A 159 -15.03 8.99 0.68
CA LEU A 159 -14.19 7.99 1.35
C LEU A 159 -14.79 6.57 1.24
N GLU A 160 -16.10 6.41 1.39
CA GLU A 160 -16.78 5.13 1.21
C GLU A 160 -16.60 4.58 -0.22
N THR A 161 -16.73 5.45 -1.22
CA THR A 161 -16.52 5.10 -2.62
C THR A 161 -15.07 4.66 -2.87
N LEU A 162 -14.11 5.48 -2.42
CA LEU A 162 -12.68 5.15 -2.55
C LEU A 162 -12.31 3.86 -1.82
N GLY A 163 -12.85 3.63 -0.61
CA GLY A 163 -12.63 2.40 0.14
C GLY A 163 -13.14 1.16 -0.59
N THR A 164 -14.28 1.27 -1.28
CA THR A 164 -14.81 0.19 -2.11
C THR A 164 -13.92 -0.09 -3.31
N GLU A 165 -13.44 0.94 -4.01
CA GLU A 165 -12.52 0.81 -5.15
C GLU A 165 -11.16 0.22 -4.73
N ILE A 166 -10.60 0.66 -3.60
CA ILE A 166 -9.36 0.12 -3.04
C ILE A 166 -9.52 -1.35 -2.69
N SER A 167 -10.61 -1.73 -2.02
CA SER A 167 -10.90 -3.12 -1.66
C SER A 167 -11.03 -4.01 -2.90
N ALA A 168 -11.70 -3.52 -3.95
CA ALA A 168 -11.80 -4.24 -5.22
C ALA A 168 -10.43 -4.45 -5.88
N LEU A 169 -9.55 -3.44 -5.87
CA LEU A 169 -8.19 -3.55 -6.41
C LEU A 169 -7.31 -4.50 -5.59
N ASP A 170 -7.40 -4.46 -4.26
CA ASP A 170 -6.67 -5.39 -3.39
C ASP A 170 -7.10 -6.84 -3.64
N GLN A 171 -8.42 -7.08 -3.76
CA GLN A 171 -8.94 -8.39 -4.10
C GLN A 171 -8.48 -8.84 -5.50
N GLN A 172 -8.57 -7.97 -6.51
CA GLN A 172 -8.11 -8.29 -7.86
C GLN A 172 -6.62 -8.65 -7.88
N ALA A 173 -5.77 -7.89 -7.18
CA ALA A 173 -4.36 -8.17 -7.05
C ALA A 173 -4.11 -9.51 -6.35
N GLY A 174 -4.80 -9.78 -5.24
CA GLY A 174 -4.71 -11.03 -4.49
C GLY A 174 -5.12 -12.26 -5.31
N ASP A 175 -6.30 -12.21 -5.94
CA ASP A 175 -6.81 -13.27 -6.81
C ASP A 175 -5.87 -13.51 -7.99
N PHE A 176 -5.33 -12.44 -8.57
CA PHE A 176 -4.36 -12.52 -9.65
C PHE A 176 -3.07 -13.22 -9.21
N LYS A 177 -2.52 -12.83 -8.06
CA LYS A 177 -1.32 -13.41 -7.44
C LYS A 177 -1.47 -14.92 -7.25
N VAL A 178 -2.60 -15.35 -6.67
CA VAL A 178 -2.92 -16.77 -6.44
C VAL A 178 -3.06 -17.52 -7.77
N ARG A 179 -3.84 -17.00 -8.71
CA ARG A 179 -4.09 -17.63 -10.01
C ARG A 179 -2.82 -17.83 -10.83
N LYS A 180 -1.90 -16.86 -10.77
CA LYS A 180 -0.63 -16.87 -11.51
C LYS A 180 0.53 -17.48 -10.73
N LYS A 181 0.33 -17.85 -9.46
CA LYS A 181 1.35 -18.44 -8.57
C LYS A 181 2.58 -17.55 -8.40
N LEU A 182 2.33 -16.24 -8.25
CA LEU A 182 3.36 -15.22 -8.06
C LEU A 182 3.93 -15.24 -6.65
#